data_AF-A0A5B3GFS2-F1
#
_entry.id   AF-A0A5B3GFS2-F1
#
_cell.length_a   1.000
_cell.length_b   1.000
_cell.length_c   1.000
_cell.angle_alpha   90.00
_cell.angle_beta   90.00
_cell.angle_gamma   90.00
#
_symmetry.space_group_name_H-M   'P 1'
#
loop_
_entity.id
_entity.type
_entity.pdbx_description
1 polymer ?
#
loop_
_entity_poly.entity_id
_entity_poly.type
_entity_poly.pdbx_seq_one_letter_code
_entity_poly.pdbx_strand_id
1 'polypeptide(L)'
;MLAGKVYSGRLVRPALFGGSPEWTAGVRRHPTAVVATAVVLLVCACIPYAGFPALYLAAAACGAFYAANEPLQLLLLPGKGAARLLARKIFTAWRNYFLMTAPFAVLALLAQPRSAWMAAAWAPLAALALLYFVAAKYARYDPADESPRWPLAARLGAAGFLIPPLLPLSLCLVVSYLLRAERNLSRYLYDYD
;
A
#
# COMPACT_ATOMS: atom_id res chain seq x y z
N MET A 1 5.19 15.19 30.03
CA MET A 1 4.81 16.12 28.95
C MET A 1 5.80 15.99 27.81
N LEU A 2 5.59 15.06 26.87
CA LEU A 2 6.38 14.98 25.65
C LEU A 2 5.61 15.72 24.57
N ALA A 3 6.03 16.95 24.31
CA ALA A 3 5.47 17.80 23.28
C ALA A 3 5.56 17.08 21.93
N GLY A 4 4.41 16.60 21.47
CA GLY A 4 4.24 16.12 20.10
C GLY A 4 4.63 17.25 19.17
N LYS A 5 5.74 17.07 18.44
CA LYS A 5 6.04 17.87 17.25
C LYS A 5 4.91 17.62 16.25
N VAL A 6 3.85 18.41 16.35
CA VAL A 6 2.89 18.63 15.28
C VAL A 6 3.70 19.28 14.17
N TYR A 7 4.27 18.47 13.29
CA TYR A 7 4.90 18.93 12.07
C TYR A 7 3.80 19.58 11.22
N SER A 8 3.68 20.90 11.39
CA SER A 8 2.98 21.82 10.49
C SER A 8 3.77 21.92 9.18
N GLY A 9 3.83 20.81 8.45
CA GLY A 9 4.44 20.71 7.13
C GLY A 9 3.34 20.55 6.11
N ARG A 10 2.83 21.68 5.61
CA ARG A 10 1.78 21.82 4.58
C ARG A 10 2.25 21.34 3.19
N LEU A 11 3.15 20.37 3.12
CA LEU A 11 3.76 19.90 1.87
C LEU A 11 2.81 18.99 1.09
N VAL A 12 1.90 18.28 1.76
CA VAL A 12 1.00 17.33 1.09
C VAL A 12 -0.44 17.53 1.53
N ARG A 13 -1.26 17.99 0.58
CA ARG A 13 -2.71 18.15 0.75
C ARG A 13 -3.36 16.77 0.85
N PRO A 14 -4.16 16.48 1.89
CA PRO A 14 -4.86 15.19 2.01
C PRO A 14 -5.74 14.84 0.80
N ALA A 15 -6.25 15.87 0.12
CA ALA A 15 -7.01 15.74 -1.12
C ALA A 15 -6.24 15.03 -2.25
N LEU A 16 -4.90 15.17 -2.28
CA LEU A 16 -4.04 14.55 -3.29
C LEU A 16 -4.06 13.02 -3.22
N PHE A 17 -4.33 12.47 -2.02
CA PHE A 17 -4.46 11.03 -1.79
C PHE A 17 -5.92 10.57 -1.66
N GLY A 18 -6.86 11.39 -2.14
CA GLY A 18 -8.30 11.19 -2.01
C GLY A 18 -8.77 10.95 -0.57
N GLY A 19 -8.13 11.62 0.39
CA GLY A 19 -8.48 11.53 1.80
C GLY A 19 -8.03 10.24 2.48
N SER A 20 -7.10 9.46 1.90
CA SER A 20 -6.52 8.30 2.60
C SER A 20 -5.64 8.76 3.78
N PRO A 21 -6.00 8.40 5.02
CA PRO A 21 -5.18 8.72 6.18
C PRO A 21 -3.84 7.97 6.14
N GLU A 22 -3.80 6.76 5.60
CA GLU A 22 -2.59 5.92 5.53
C GLU A 22 -1.50 6.57 4.68
N TRP A 23 -1.85 7.02 3.47
CA TRP A 23 -0.91 7.69 2.57
C TRP A 23 -0.51 9.06 3.08
N THR A 24 -1.47 9.81 3.64
CA THR A 24 -1.20 11.13 4.21
C THR A 24 -0.26 11.03 5.41
N ALA A 25 -0.49 10.08 6.32
CA ALA A 25 0.36 9.86 7.49
C ALA A 25 1.73 9.29 7.09
N GLY A 26 1.78 8.31 6.21
CA GLY A 26 3.02 7.67 5.76
C GLY A 26 4.00 8.67 5.13
N VAL A 27 3.52 9.51 4.21
CA VAL A 27 4.35 10.53 3.55
C VAL A 27 4.78 11.63 4.52
N ARG A 28 3.93 12.02 5.47
CA ARG A 28 4.26 13.04 6.49
C ARG A 28 5.23 12.53 7.54
N ARG A 29 5.18 11.25 7.88
CA ARG A 29 6.06 10.64 8.89
C ARG A 29 7.49 10.45 8.37
N HIS A 30 7.66 10.24 7.06
CA HIS A 30 8.95 9.96 6.44
C HIS A 30 9.20 10.74 5.14
N PRO A 31 9.21 12.09 5.17
CA PRO A 31 9.38 12.89 3.96
C PRO A 31 10.74 12.66 3.29
N THR A 32 11.81 12.45 4.07
CA THR A 32 13.15 12.14 3.58
C THR A 32 13.18 10.81 2.83
N ALA A 33 12.48 9.79 3.33
CA ALA A 33 12.40 8.49 2.67
C ALA A 33 11.63 8.58 1.34
N VAL A 34 10.60 9.41 1.26
CA VAL A 34 9.84 9.64 0.01
C VAL A 34 10.73 10.32 -1.04
N VAL A 35 11.47 11.36 -0.65
CA VAL A 35 12.41 12.04 -1.57
C VAL A 35 13.54 11.10 -1.98
N ALA A 36 14.14 10.37 -1.04
CA ALA A 36 15.18 9.40 -1.34
C ALA A 36 14.68 8.33 -2.31
N THR A 37 13.47 7.79 -2.09
CA THR A 37 12.83 6.84 -3.02
C THR A 37 12.66 7.44 -4.40
N ALA A 38 12.19 8.69 -4.50
CA ALA A 38 12.02 9.36 -5.79
C ALA A 38 13.35 9.53 -6.55
N VAL A 39 14.43 9.91 -5.86
CA VAL A 39 15.77 10.01 -6.46
C VAL A 39 16.27 8.63 -6.91
N VAL A 40 16.10 7.60 -6.09
CA VAL A 40 16.47 6.21 -6.45
C VAL A 40 15.70 5.77 -7.69
N LEU A 41 14.39 6.02 -7.76
CA LEU A 41 13.59 5.68 -8.94
C LEU A 41 14.07 6.41 -10.21
N LEU A 42 14.45 7.68 -10.09
CA LEU A 42 14.98 8.45 -11.21
C LEU A 42 16.32 7.86 -11.71
N VAL A 43 17.24 7.56 -10.80
CA VAL A 43 18.52 6.92 -11.14
C VAL A 43 18.30 5.54 -11.76
N CYS A 44 17.43 4.72 -11.17
CA CYS A 44 17.11 3.38 -11.67
C CYS A 44 16.44 3.41 -13.05
N ALA A 45 15.67 4.46 -13.38
CA ALA A 45 15.07 4.61 -14.70
C ALA A 45 16.10 4.85 -15.80
N CYS A 46 17.29 5.37 -15.46
CA CYS A 46 18.42 5.53 -16.39
C CYS A 46 19.24 4.24 -16.55
N ILE A 47 19.10 3.25 -15.65
CA ILE A 47 19.84 1.99 -15.68
C ILE A 47 19.01 0.94 -16.46
N PRO A 48 19.59 0.25 -17.45
CA PRO A 48 18.89 -0.78 -18.22
C PRO A 48 18.26 -1.85 -17.31
N TYR A 49 16.96 -2.12 -17.54
CA TYR A 49 16.16 -3.12 -16.82
C TYR A 49 15.97 -2.89 -15.30
N ALA A 50 16.48 -1.80 -14.72
CA ALA A 50 16.36 -1.53 -13.28
C ALA A 50 15.12 -0.71 -12.90
N GLY A 51 14.55 0.06 -13.83
CA GLY A 51 13.41 0.95 -13.56
C GLY A 51 12.18 0.23 -12.99
N PHE A 52 11.67 -0.78 -13.69
CA PHE A 52 10.47 -1.52 -13.25
C PHE A 52 10.65 -2.32 -11.96
N PRO A 53 11.79 -3.02 -11.73
CA PRO A 53 12.07 -3.64 -10.44
C PRO A 53 12.11 -2.62 -9.30
N ALA A 54 12.70 -1.44 -9.52
CA ALA A 54 12.73 -0.38 -8.50
C ALA A 54 11.31 0.14 -8.19
N LEU A 55 10.46 0.29 -9.21
CA LEU A 55 9.06 0.65 -9.02
C LEU A 55 8.33 -0.42 -8.20
N TYR A 56 8.53 -1.70 -8.51
CA TYR A 56 7.95 -2.80 -7.75
C TYR A 56 8.39 -2.79 -6.27
N LEU A 57 9.68 -2.57 -5.99
CA LEU A 57 10.18 -2.42 -4.62
C LEU A 57 9.55 -1.21 -3.91
N ALA A 58 9.28 -0.12 -4.62
CA ALA A 58 8.55 1.01 -4.06
C ALA A 58 7.10 0.63 -3.67
N ALA A 59 6.42 -0.23 -4.44
CA ALA A 59 5.10 -0.77 -4.04
C ALA A 59 5.21 -1.60 -2.76
N ALA A 60 6.24 -2.43 -2.62
CA ALA A 60 6.49 -3.19 -1.41
C ALA A 60 6.74 -2.26 -0.20
N ALA A 61 7.51 -1.18 -0.39
CA ALA A 61 7.77 -0.18 0.64
C ALA A 61 6.50 0.57 1.08
N CYS A 62 5.55 0.82 0.16
CA CYS A 62 4.24 1.40 0.49
C CYS A 62 3.43 0.51 1.45
N GLY A 63 3.74 -0.78 1.58
CA GLY A 63 3.17 -1.65 2.62
C GLY A 63 3.37 -1.11 4.04
N ALA A 64 4.47 -0.36 4.28
CA ALA A 64 4.72 0.28 5.57
C ALA A 64 3.68 1.34 5.94
N PHE A 65 3.00 1.96 4.96
CA PHE A 65 1.92 2.92 5.23
C PHE A 65 0.68 2.25 5.84
N TYR A 66 0.54 0.94 5.64
CA TYR A 66 -0.55 0.12 6.17
C TYR A 66 -0.20 -0.54 7.52
N ALA A 67 0.95 -0.21 8.11
CA ALA A 67 1.35 -0.78 9.41
C ALA A 67 0.59 -0.19 10.60
N ALA A 68 0.07 1.03 10.48
CA ALA A 68 -0.71 1.69 11.53
C ALA A 68 -2.22 1.51 11.30
N ASN A 69 -2.93 1.22 12.38
CA ASN A 69 -4.40 1.16 12.37
C ASN A 69 -4.98 2.57 12.43
N GLU A 70 -6.13 2.76 11.80
CA GLU A 70 -6.91 4.01 11.89
C GLU A 70 -7.99 3.83 12.98
N PRO A 71 -8.39 4.88 13.72
CA PRO A 71 -9.42 4.74 14.74
C PRO A 71 -10.76 4.33 14.12
N LEU A 72 -11.53 3.52 14.86
CA LEU A 72 -12.80 2.95 14.41
C LEU A 72 -13.82 4.01 13.95
N GLN A 73 -13.81 5.18 14.59
CA GLN A 73 -14.66 6.32 14.18
C GLN A 73 -14.43 6.72 12.72
N LEU A 74 -13.17 6.72 12.24
CA LEU A 74 -12.86 7.04 10.84
C LEU A 74 -13.30 5.94 9.87
N LEU A 75 -13.32 4.68 10.33
CA LEU A 75 -13.85 3.55 9.54
C LEU A 75 -15.36 3.57 9.41
N LEU A 76 -16.08 4.07 10.42
CA LEU A 76 -17.53 4.15 10.44
C LEU A 76 -18.08 5.34 9.63
N LEU A 77 -17.31 6.44 9.50
CA LEU A 77 -17.71 7.66 8.78
C LEU A 77 -18.37 7.43 7.40
N PRO A 78 -17.89 6.50 6.54
CA PRO A 78 -18.49 6.31 5.22
C PRO A 78 -19.87 5.65 5.24
N GLY A 79 -20.28 4.98 6.33
CA GLY A 79 -21.55 4.23 6.42
C GLY A 79 -21.69 3.14 5.35
N LYS A 80 -20.57 2.57 4.87
CA LYS A 80 -20.56 1.56 3.78
C LYS A 80 -20.39 0.17 4.37
N GLY A 81 -21.06 -0.82 3.77
CA GLY A 81 -20.83 -2.23 4.10
C GLY A 81 -19.37 -2.66 3.90
N ALA A 82 -18.95 -3.68 4.65
CA ALA A 82 -17.55 -4.15 4.76
C ALA A 82 -16.85 -4.33 3.41
N ALA A 83 -17.47 -5.07 2.47
CA ALA A 83 -16.92 -5.32 1.14
C ALA A 83 -16.70 -4.02 0.33
N ARG A 84 -17.65 -3.09 0.40
CA ARG A 84 -17.58 -1.82 -0.35
C ARG A 84 -16.54 -0.87 0.25
N LEU A 85 -16.38 -0.90 1.57
CA LEU A 85 -15.32 -0.16 2.26
C LEU A 85 -13.94 -0.71 1.88
N LEU A 86 -13.77 -2.04 1.93
CA LEU A 86 -12.53 -2.71 1.55
C LEU A 86 -12.15 -2.44 0.09
N ALA A 87 -13.11 -2.58 -0.84
CA ALA A 87 -12.90 -2.28 -2.26
C ALA A 87 -12.47 -0.82 -2.48
N ARG A 88 -13.09 0.13 -1.76
CA ARG A 88 -12.70 1.55 -1.83
C ARG A 88 -11.26 1.77 -1.33
N LYS A 89 -10.85 1.11 -0.24
CA LYS A 89 -9.50 1.22 0.31
C LYS A 89 -8.46 0.62 -0.65
N ILE A 90 -8.76 -0.53 -1.26
CA ILE A 90 -7.93 -1.16 -2.30
C ILE A 90 -7.78 -0.24 -3.51
N PHE A 91 -8.89 0.28 -4.05
CA PHE A 91 -8.85 1.16 -5.22
C PHE A 91 -8.10 2.47 -4.93
N THR A 92 -8.25 3.01 -3.72
CA THR A 92 -7.51 4.20 -3.29
C THR A 92 -6.02 3.92 -3.19
N ALA A 93 -5.63 2.75 -2.68
CA ALA A 93 -4.22 2.30 -2.61
C ALA A 93 -3.60 2.22 -4.01
N TRP A 94 -4.28 1.54 -4.93
CA TRP A 94 -3.84 1.40 -6.33
C TRP A 94 -3.73 2.75 -7.01
N ARG A 95 -4.78 3.57 -6.95
CA ARG A 95 -4.78 4.90 -7.57
C ARG A 95 -3.62 5.75 -7.06
N ASN A 96 -3.42 5.81 -5.74
CA ASN A 96 -2.38 6.66 -5.16
C ASN A 96 -0.97 6.18 -5.56
N TYR A 97 -0.72 4.87 -5.54
CA TYR A 97 0.55 4.31 -5.97
C TYR A 97 0.82 4.55 -7.45
N PHE A 98 -0.13 4.21 -8.33
CA PHE A 98 0.06 4.34 -9.77
C PHE A 98 0.17 5.81 -10.20
N LEU A 99 -0.57 6.74 -9.59
CA LEU A 99 -0.41 8.17 -9.88
C LEU A 99 0.96 8.70 -9.45
N MET A 100 1.48 8.29 -8.29
CA MET A 100 2.81 8.73 -7.83
C MET A 100 3.94 8.12 -8.66
N THR A 101 3.77 6.89 -9.13
CA THR A 101 4.81 6.16 -9.88
C THR A 101 4.72 6.32 -11.40
N ALA A 102 3.57 6.77 -11.93
CA ALA A 102 3.35 7.04 -13.35
C ALA A 102 4.46 7.88 -14.02
N PRO A 103 4.90 9.04 -13.49
CA PRO A 103 5.95 9.81 -14.15
C PRO A 103 7.26 9.03 -14.26
N PHE A 104 7.61 8.23 -13.26
CA PHE A 104 8.81 7.39 -13.28
C PHE A 104 8.68 6.20 -14.22
N ALA A 105 7.49 5.59 -14.31
CA ALA A 105 7.20 4.51 -15.25
C ALA A 105 7.28 5.01 -16.70
N VAL A 106 6.70 6.18 -16.99
CA VAL A 106 6.80 6.84 -18.31
C VAL A 106 8.26 7.16 -18.62
N LEU A 107 9.01 7.71 -17.67
CA LEU A 107 10.43 8.02 -17.87
C LEU A 107 11.24 6.74 -18.15
N ALA A 108 11.00 5.66 -17.41
CA ALA A 108 11.66 4.37 -17.65
C ALA A 108 11.33 3.79 -19.05
N LEU A 109 10.08 3.93 -19.51
CA LEU A 109 9.67 3.51 -20.86
C LEU A 109 10.35 4.34 -21.95
N LEU A 110 10.42 5.67 -21.77
CA LEU A 110 11.05 6.57 -22.73
C LEU A 110 12.57 6.38 -22.78
N ALA A 111 13.20 6.21 -21.62
CA ALA A 111 14.64 5.98 -21.54
C ALA A 111 15.04 4.58 -22.06
N GLN A 112 14.19 3.57 -21.85
CA GLN A 112 14.48 2.18 -22.20
C GLN A 112 13.25 1.46 -22.80
N PRO A 113 12.88 1.73 -24.06
CA PRO A 113 11.69 1.14 -24.69
C PRO A 113 11.72 -0.40 -24.72
N ARG A 114 12.92 -0.99 -24.78
CA ARG A 114 13.12 -2.44 -24.75
C ARG A 114 12.64 -3.09 -23.44
N SER A 115 12.50 -2.32 -22.37
CA SER A 115 11.97 -2.79 -21.08
C SER A 115 10.44 -2.72 -20.97
N ALA A 116 9.72 -2.34 -22.04
CA ALA A 116 8.27 -2.18 -22.01
C ALA A 116 7.49 -3.45 -21.60
N TRP A 117 8.01 -4.64 -21.92
CA TRP A 117 7.41 -5.90 -21.49
C TRP A 117 7.40 -6.04 -19.95
N MET A 118 8.35 -5.42 -19.25
CA MET A 118 8.41 -5.41 -17.78
C MET A 118 7.30 -4.53 -17.19
N ALA A 119 6.82 -3.52 -17.92
CA ALA A 119 5.68 -2.71 -17.50
C ALA A 119 4.42 -3.56 -17.35
N ALA A 120 4.22 -4.49 -18.30
CA ALA A 120 3.10 -5.43 -18.29
C ALA A 120 3.16 -6.41 -17.10
N ALA A 121 4.36 -6.75 -16.62
CA ALA A 121 4.55 -7.57 -15.42
C ALA A 121 4.46 -6.76 -14.12
N TRP A 122 5.03 -5.55 -14.11
CA TRP A 122 5.08 -4.68 -12.93
C TRP A 122 3.68 -4.28 -12.44
N ALA A 123 2.82 -3.81 -13.34
CA ALA A 123 1.51 -3.30 -12.96
C ALA A 123 0.65 -4.33 -12.19
N PRO A 124 0.44 -5.58 -12.68
CA PRO A 124 -0.33 -6.57 -11.93
C PRO A 124 0.37 -7.00 -10.64
N LEU A 125 1.70 -7.15 -10.64
CA LEU A 125 2.44 -7.53 -9.43
C LEU A 125 2.35 -6.46 -8.33
N ALA A 126 2.50 -5.18 -8.69
CA ALA A 126 2.36 -4.07 -7.76
C ALA A 126 0.91 -3.96 -7.23
N ALA A 127 -0.08 -4.15 -8.10
CA ALA A 127 -1.49 -4.16 -7.70
C ALA A 127 -1.80 -5.29 -6.70
N LEU A 128 -1.28 -6.50 -6.97
CA LEU A 128 -1.42 -7.65 -6.08
C LEU A 128 -0.73 -7.44 -4.73
N ALA A 129 0.49 -6.88 -4.72
CA ALA A 129 1.20 -6.57 -3.49
C ALA A 129 0.43 -5.56 -2.62
N LEU A 130 -0.08 -4.47 -3.22
CA LEU A 130 -0.88 -3.48 -2.50
C LEU A 130 -2.20 -4.07 -2.00
N LEU A 131 -2.86 -4.90 -2.81
CA LEU A 131 -4.08 -5.60 -2.42
C LEU A 131 -3.82 -6.54 -1.24
N TYR A 132 -2.70 -7.25 -1.25
CA TYR A 132 -2.27 -8.08 -0.13
C TYR A 132 -2.06 -7.26 1.15
N PHE A 133 -1.34 -6.13 1.09
CA PHE A 133 -1.10 -5.30 2.27
C PHE A 133 -2.38 -4.71 2.87
N VAL A 134 -3.29 -4.23 2.01
CA VAL A 134 -4.60 -3.71 2.44
C VAL A 134 -5.43 -4.83 3.08
N ALA A 135 -5.53 -5.99 2.42
CA ALA A 135 -6.28 -7.13 2.94
C ALA A 135 -5.69 -7.65 4.25
N ALA A 136 -4.36 -7.75 4.35
CA ALA A 136 -3.67 -8.22 5.55
C ALA A 136 -3.86 -7.27 6.74
N LYS A 137 -3.89 -5.95 6.50
CA LYS A 137 -4.22 -4.94 7.52
C LYS A 137 -5.63 -5.19 8.06
N TYR A 138 -6.64 -5.23 7.18
CA TYR A 138 -8.04 -5.31 7.62
C TYR A 138 -8.45 -6.70 8.14
N ALA A 139 -7.78 -7.78 7.71
CA ALA A 139 -7.96 -9.12 8.26
C ALA A 139 -7.51 -9.25 9.72
N ARG A 140 -6.67 -8.33 10.21
CA ARG A 140 -6.15 -8.29 11.57
C ARG A 140 -6.43 -6.96 12.27
N TYR A 141 -7.34 -6.19 11.73
CA TYR A 141 -7.69 -4.91 12.30
C TYR A 141 -8.34 -5.14 13.67
N ASP A 142 -7.75 -4.52 14.68
CA ASP A 142 -8.25 -4.45 16.05
C ASP A 142 -8.17 -2.97 16.47
N PRO A 143 -9.29 -2.34 16.87
CA PRO A 143 -9.29 -0.95 17.28
C PRO A 143 -8.52 -0.68 18.58
N ALA A 144 -8.25 -1.70 19.41
CA ALA A 144 -7.48 -1.55 20.64
C ALA A 144 -5.96 -1.52 20.40
N ASP A 145 -5.50 -2.08 19.27
CA ASP A 145 -4.09 -2.14 18.90
C ASP A 145 -3.76 -1.14 17.79
N GLU A 146 -3.04 -0.06 18.13
CA GLU A 146 -2.69 1.01 17.20
C GLU A 146 -1.59 0.60 16.19
N SER A 147 -0.73 -0.35 16.57
CA SER A 147 0.39 -0.85 15.75
C SER A 147 0.57 -2.37 15.85
N PRO A 148 -0.26 -3.18 15.17
CA PRO A 148 -0.15 -4.62 15.21
C PRO A 148 1.17 -5.09 14.58
N ARG A 149 1.93 -5.91 15.31
CA ARG A 149 3.17 -6.51 14.82
C ARG A 149 2.87 -7.46 13.66
N TRP A 150 3.59 -7.34 12.56
CA TRP A 150 3.42 -8.24 11.43
C TRP A 150 3.96 -9.63 11.77
N PRO A 151 3.10 -10.67 11.78
CA PRO A 151 3.56 -12.04 11.98
C PRO A 151 4.42 -12.50 10.80
N LEU A 152 5.34 -13.42 11.08
CA LEU A 152 6.29 -13.96 10.09
C LEU A 152 5.59 -14.48 8.83
N ALA A 153 4.42 -15.11 8.96
CA ALA A 153 3.62 -15.57 7.82
C ALA A 153 3.20 -14.44 6.85
N ALA A 154 2.96 -13.23 7.36
CA ALA A 154 2.61 -12.10 6.51
C ALA A 154 3.83 -11.48 5.81
N ARG A 155 5.00 -11.55 6.47
CA ARG A 155 6.28 -11.19 5.84
C ARG A 155 6.69 -12.19 4.77
N LEU A 156 6.44 -13.48 5.02
CA LEU A 156 6.68 -14.56 4.05
C LEU A 156 5.72 -14.48 2.85
N GLY A 157 4.46 -14.12 3.07
CA GLY A 157 3.52 -13.85 1.97
C GLY A 157 3.92 -12.63 1.14
N ALA A 158 4.42 -11.56 1.77
CA ALA A 158 5.00 -10.42 1.05
C ALA A 158 6.27 -10.81 0.27
N ALA A 159 7.14 -11.64 0.85
CA ALA A 159 8.34 -12.17 0.20
C ALA A 159 8.00 -13.12 -0.96
N GLY A 160 6.85 -13.78 -0.91
CA GLY A 160 6.41 -14.69 -1.96
C GLY A 160 6.04 -14.00 -3.28
N PHE A 161 5.79 -12.68 -3.28
CA PHE A 161 5.68 -11.91 -4.51
C PHE A 161 7.05 -11.54 -5.13
N LEU A 162 8.15 -11.70 -4.39
CA LEU A 162 9.52 -11.50 -4.88
C LEU A 162 10.13 -12.82 -5.42
N ILE A 163 9.62 -13.96 -4.95
CA ILE A 163 10.16 -15.30 -5.23
C ILE A 163 9.10 -16.07 -6.05
N PRO A 164 9.29 -16.25 -7.37
CA PRO A 164 8.30 -16.89 -8.25
C PRO A 164 7.69 -18.21 -7.76
N PRO A 165 8.43 -19.16 -7.15
CA PRO A 165 7.83 -20.40 -6.65
C PRO A 165 6.87 -20.21 -5.45
N LEU A 166 6.93 -19.08 -4.76
CA LEU A 166 6.04 -18.75 -3.62
C LEU A 166 4.80 -17.93 -4.04
N LEU A 167 4.67 -17.56 -5.32
CA LEU A 167 3.49 -16.87 -5.86
C LEU A 167 2.17 -17.62 -5.61
N PRO A 168 2.02 -18.93 -5.87
CA PRO A 168 0.73 -19.61 -5.66
C PRO A 168 0.30 -19.57 -4.19
N LEU A 169 1.25 -19.68 -3.25
CA LEU A 169 0.99 -19.51 -1.83
C LEU A 169 0.53 -18.07 -1.51
N SER A 170 1.19 -17.08 -2.10
CA SER A 170 0.86 -15.66 -1.91
C SER A 170 -0.55 -15.33 -2.41
N LEU A 171 -0.95 -15.90 -3.56
CA LEU A 171 -2.30 -15.77 -4.11
C LEU A 171 -3.36 -16.43 -3.21
N CYS A 172 -3.08 -17.62 -2.67
CA CYS A 172 -3.96 -18.29 -1.72
C CYS A 172 -4.16 -17.45 -0.43
N LEU A 173 -3.07 -16.85 0.07
CA LEU A 173 -3.11 -15.95 1.22
C LEU A 173 -3.88 -14.65 0.93
N VAL A 174 -3.77 -14.11 -0.29
CA VAL A 174 -4.57 -12.96 -0.72
C VAL A 174 -6.06 -13.27 -0.59
N VAL A 175 -6.53 -14.38 -1.17
CA VAL A 175 -7.95 -14.76 -1.12
C VAL A 175 -8.39 -14.98 0.33
N SER A 176 -7.57 -15.70 1.11
CA SER A 176 -7.86 -15.97 2.53
C SER A 176 -7.93 -14.69 3.36
N TYR A 177 -7.03 -13.72 3.13
CA TYR A 177 -7.06 -12.43 3.82
C TYR A 177 -8.18 -11.52 3.35
N LEU A 178 -8.59 -11.55 2.09
CA LEU A 178 -9.76 -10.80 1.63
C LEU A 178 -11.04 -11.29 2.34
N LEU A 179 -11.28 -12.60 2.35
CA LEU A 179 -12.44 -13.19 3.03
C LEU A 179 -12.40 -12.91 4.54
N ARG A 180 -11.20 -13.00 5.15
CA ARG A 180 -11.03 -12.71 6.58
C ARG A 180 -11.19 -11.22 6.90
N ALA A 181 -10.71 -10.33 6.04
CA ALA A 181 -10.87 -8.88 6.17
C ALA A 181 -12.33 -8.48 6.12
N GLU A 182 -13.09 -9.04 5.17
CA GLU A 182 -14.52 -8.78 5.05
C GLU A 182 -15.28 -9.23 6.30
N ARG A 183 -15.05 -10.47 6.78
CA ARG A 183 -15.68 -11.00 8.01
C ARG A 183 -15.29 -10.21 9.26
N ASN A 184 -14.04 -9.77 9.35
CA ASN A 184 -13.58 -8.98 10.50
C ASN A 184 -14.19 -7.58 10.48
N LEU A 185 -14.22 -6.92 9.33
CA LEU A 185 -14.86 -5.62 9.15
C LEU A 185 -16.37 -5.69 9.35
N SER A 186 -17.05 -6.75 8.92
CA SER A 186 -18.49 -6.91 9.12
C SER A 186 -18.85 -6.95 10.60
N ARG A 187 -18.01 -7.60 11.43
CA ARG A 187 -18.17 -7.57 12.89
C ARG A 187 -18.18 -6.15 13.43
N TYR A 188 -17.23 -5.30 13.04
CA TYR A 188 -17.19 -3.93 13.57
C TYR A 188 -18.20 -2.96 12.94
N LEU A 189 -18.73 -3.27 11.76
CA LEU A 189 -19.65 -2.40 11.02
C LEU A 189 -21.13 -2.70 11.29
N TYR A 190 -21.46 -3.93 11.72
CA TYR A 190 -22.85 -4.38 11.94
C TYR A 190 -23.18 -4.70 13.41
N ASP A 191 -22.19 -4.88 14.29
CA ASP A 191 -22.40 -5.26 15.70
C ASP A 191 -22.59 -4.00 16.60
N TYR A 192 -23.18 -2.93 16.04
CA TYR A 192 -23.53 -1.68 16.72
C TYR A 192 -25.05 -1.46 16.85
N ASP A 193 -25.86 -2.48 16.54
CA ASP A 193 -27.31 -2.49 16.79
C ASP A 193 -27.63 -3.01 18.21
#